data_AF-A0A194X2P6-F1
#
_entry.id   AF-A0A194X2P6-F1
#
_cell.length_a   1.000
_cell.length_b   1.000
_cell.length_c   1.000
_cell.angle_alpha   90.00
_cell.angle_beta   90.00
_cell.angle_gamma   90.00
#
_symmetry.space_group_name_H-M   'P 1'
#
loop_
_entity.id
_entity.type
_entity.pdbx_description
1 polymer ?
#
loop_
_entity_poly.entity_id
_entity_poly.type
_entity_poly.pdbx_seq_one_letter_code
_entity_poly.pdbx_strand_id
1 'polypeptide(L)'
;MHLDISAVDIVWGWVNGREWDYKIGSVLVVRKDGRDVTPQQVEAHAKFCYDVIEPAVNDQNNLDALEDYFSGRGDCTAEEVARGKNEMAKALMCRAKFEEFFEKFRGEKLADGDGTWEHAVSPYEM
;
A
#
# COMPACT_ATOMS: atom_id res chain seq x y z
N MET A 1 -12.03 10.77 -8.56
CA MET A 1 -11.38 10.14 -7.38
C MET A 1 -10.17 10.99 -7.03
N HIS A 2 -10.27 11.80 -5.98
CA HIS A 2 -9.10 12.48 -5.40
C HIS A 2 -8.61 11.56 -4.28
N LEU A 3 -7.85 10.53 -4.66
CA LEU A 3 -6.99 9.85 -3.69
C LEU A 3 -5.89 10.87 -3.40
N ASP A 4 -5.99 11.56 -2.27
CA ASP A 4 -4.95 12.50 -1.87
C ASP A 4 -3.76 11.71 -1.34
N ILE A 5 -2.91 11.29 -2.28
CA ILE A 5 -1.62 10.65 -1.99
C ILE A 5 -0.54 11.73 -1.82
N SER A 6 -0.91 13.01 -1.62
CA SER A 6 0.07 14.06 -1.51
C SER A 6 1.00 13.78 -0.34
N ALA A 7 2.30 13.84 -0.63
CA ALA A 7 3.35 13.52 0.32
C ALA A 7 3.37 14.45 1.55
N VAL A 8 2.53 15.49 1.58
CA VAL A 8 2.45 16.49 2.65
C VAL A 8 1.21 16.37 3.53
N ASP A 9 0.33 15.39 3.30
CA ASP A 9 -0.85 15.20 4.14
C ASP A 9 -0.53 14.40 5.43
N ILE A 10 -1.20 14.79 6.52
CA ILE A 10 -1.18 14.16 7.85
C ILE A 10 -1.85 12.79 7.79
N VAL A 11 -2.84 12.65 6.88
CA VAL A 11 -3.57 11.39 6.66
C VAL A 11 -2.91 10.52 5.59
N TRP A 12 -1.60 10.66 5.35
CA TRP A 12 -0.91 9.85 4.35
C TRP A 12 -1.01 8.35 4.68
N GLY A 13 -1.52 7.56 3.74
CA GLY A 13 -1.85 6.13 3.95
C GLY A 13 -3.24 5.89 4.54
N TRP A 14 -3.97 6.94 4.90
CA TRP A 14 -5.35 6.88 5.36
C TRP A 14 -6.31 7.44 4.31
N VAL A 15 -7.48 6.82 4.21
CA VAL A 15 -8.57 7.39 3.44
C VAL A 15 -9.34 8.39 4.30
N ASN A 16 -9.86 9.46 3.68
CA ASN A 16 -10.84 10.31 4.36
C ASN A 16 -12.14 9.51 4.53
N GLY A 17 -12.30 8.85 5.68
CA GLY A 17 -13.45 7.99 5.96
C GLY A 17 -14.80 8.71 5.79
N ARG A 18 -14.87 10.02 6.05
CA ARG A 18 -16.10 10.80 5.85
C ARG A 18 -16.50 10.90 4.38
N GLU A 19 -15.54 10.91 3.47
CA GLU A 19 -15.79 10.89 2.03
C GLU A 19 -15.98 9.45 1.53
N TRP A 20 -15.14 8.53 1.99
CA TRP A 20 -15.10 7.15 1.53
C TRP A 20 -16.32 6.34 2.01
N ASP A 21 -16.69 6.42 3.28
CA ASP A 21 -17.77 5.62 3.86
C ASP A 21 -19.16 6.09 3.39
N TYR A 22 -19.31 7.39 3.11
CA TYR A 22 -20.62 7.98 2.86
C TYR A 22 -20.88 8.40 1.41
N LYS A 23 -19.83 8.64 0.60
CA LYS A 23 -20.01 9.24 -0.75
C LYS A 23 -19.48 8.40 -1.91
N ILE A 24 -18.41 7.62 -1.71
CA ILE A 24 -17.68 7.00 -2.83
C ILE A 24 -18.35 5.71 -3.34
N GLY A 25 -19.15 5.03 -2.53
CA GLY A 25 -19.84 3.80 -2.95
C GLY A 25 -18.85 2.68 -3.24
N SER A 26 -19.01 1.96 -4.35
CA SER A 26 -18.15 0.82 -4.70
C SER A 26 -16.84 1.24 -5.38
N VAL A 27 -15.75 0.59 -5.00
CA VAL A 27 -14.44 0.73 -5.66
C VAL A 27 -14.27 -0.37 -6.70
N LEU A 28 -13.85 0.00 -7.91
CA LEU A 28 -13.51 -0.93 -8.98
C LEU A 28 -12.00 -0.97 -9.15
N VAL A 29 -11.42 -2.16 -9.08
CA VAL A 29 -10.01 -2.41 -9.36
C VAL A 29 -9.92 -3.02 -10.75
N VAL A 30 -9.13 -2.39 -11.62
CA VAL A 30 -8.94 -2.82 -13.00
C VAL A 30 -7.45 -2.84 -13.33
N ARG A 31 -7.03 -3.78 -14.18
CA ARG A 31 -5.67 -3.75 -14.72
C ARG A 31 -5.59 -2.76 -15.87
N LYS A 32 -4.46 -2.05 -15.94
CA LYS A 32 -4.15 -1.11 -17.01
C LYS A 32 -4.07 -1.79 -18.39
N ASP A 33 -3.65 -3.05 -18.43
CA ASP A 33 -3.56 -3.84 -19.66
C ASP A 33 -4.90 -4.43 -20.13
N GLY A 34 -5.99 -4.20 -19.37
CA GLY A 34 -7.33 -4.68 -19.70
C GLY A 34 -7.53 -6.18 -19.53
N ARG A 35 -6.54 -6.91 -19.00
CA ARG A 35 -6.69 -8.34 -18.68
C ARG A 35 -7.50 -8.54 -17.40
N ASP A 36 -8.01 -9.75 -17.25
CA ASP A 36 -8.74 -10.15 -16.05
C ASP A 36 -7.85 -10.06 -14.81
N VAL A 37 -8.47 -9.61 -13.72
CA VAL A 37 -7.88 -9.62 -12.38
C VAL A 37 -8.42 -10.84 -11.65
N THR A 38 -7.53 -11.71 -11.18
CA THR A 38 -7.96 -12.90 -10.42
C THR A 38 -8.21 -12.54 -8.95
N PRO A 39 -9.06 -13.30 -8.23
CA PRO A 39 -9.25 -13.12 -6.79
C PRO A 39 -7.94 -13.18 -6.00
N GLN A 40 -7.01 -14.06 -6.37
CA GLN A 40 -5.71 -14.23 -5.71
C GLN A 40 -4.82 -12.98 -5.91
N GLN A 41 -4.88 -12.35 -7.08
CA GLN A 41 -4.17 -11.09 -7.33
C GLN A 41 -4.73 -9.96 -6.47
N VAL A 42 -6.05 -9.88 -6.32
CA VAL A 42 -6.69 -8.91 -5.41
C VAL A 42 -6.29 -9.18 -3.97
N GLU A 43 -6.36 -10.43 -3.53
CA GLU A 43 -6.04 -10.82 -2.16
C GLU A 43 -4.57 -10.54 -1.84
N ALA A 44 -3.63 -10.95 -2.69
CA ALA A 44 -2.21 -10.68 -2.51
C ALA A 44 -1.93 -9.17 -2.50
N HIS A 45 -2.59 -8.39 -3.35
CA HIS A 45 -2.45 -6.93 -3.34
C HIS A 45 -2.96 -6.30 -2.05
N ALA A 46 -4.14 -6.70 -1.59
CA ALA A 46 -4.70 -6.22 -0.33
C ALA A 46 -3.81 -6.59 0.86
N LYS A 47 -3.27 -7.82 0.88
CA LYS A 47 -2.34 -8.25 1.94
C LYS A 47 -0.97 -7.60 1.86
N PHE A 48 -0.44 -7.35 0.68
CA PHE A 48 0.79 -6.57 0.56
C PHE A 48 0.62 -5.16 1.15
N CYS A 49 -0.49 -4.49 0.84
CA CYS A 49 -0.78 -3.17 1.40
C CYS A 49 -0.92 -3.22 2.93
N TYR A 50 -1.58 -4.26 3.46
CA TYR A 50 -1.83 -4.38 4.90
C TYR A 50 -0.63 -4.87 5.72
N ASP A 51 0.12 -5.85 5.22
CA ASP A 51 1.19 -6.50 5.98
C ASP A 51 2.58 -5.87 5.73
N VAL A 52 2.76 -5.13 4.63
CA VAL A 52 4.06 -4.53 4.26
C VAL A 52 3.99 -3.01 4.24
N ILE A 53 3.01 -2.43 3.56
CA ILE A 53 2.94 -0.98 3.38
C ILE A 53 2.45 -0.28 4.64
N GLU A 54 1.33 -0.72 5.22
CA GLU A 54 0.74 -0.08 6.40
C GLU A 54 1.71 0.01 7.59
N PRO A 55 2.48 -1.05 7.95
CA PRO A 55 3.43 -0.95 9.04
C PRO A 55 4.57 0.02 8.75
N ALA A 56 4.99 0.15 7.49
CA ALA A 56 6.02 1.10 7.09
C ALA A 56 5.52 2.55 7.07
N VAL A 57 4.24 2.75 6.72
CA VAL A 57 3.58 4.06 6.84
C VAL A 57 3.48 4.47 8.30
N ASN A 58 3.08 3.55 9.17
CA ASN A 58 2.84 3.78 10.59
C ASN A 58 4.07 3.53 11.48
N ASP A 59 5.28 3.47 10.90
CA ASP A 59 6.52 3.40 11.68
C ASP A 59 6.60 4.62 12.60
N GLN A 60 6.86 4.38 13.89
CA GLN A 60 6.82 5.42 14.92
C GLN A 60 7.76 6.59 14.59
N ASN A 61 8.91 6.34 13.97
CA ASN A 61 9.83 7.43 13.60
C ASN A 61 9.25 8.32 12.48
N ASN A 62 8.46 7.75 11.57
CA ASN A 62 7.75 8.51 10.54
C ASN A 62 6.61 9.33 11.16
N LEU A 63 5.91 8.77 12.16
CA LEU A 63 4.83 9.46 12.88
C LEU A 63 5.36 10.61 13.74
N ASP A 64 6.47 10.40 14.46
CA ASP A 64 7.10 11.43 15.31
C ASP A 64 7.59 12.62 14.46
N ALA A 65 8.22 12.35 13.30
CA ALA A 65 8.65 13.39 12.37
C ALA A 65 7.46 14.19 11.78
N LEU A 66 6.32 13.54 11.55
CA LEU A 66 5.09 14.19 11.13
C LEU A 66 4.50 15.04 12.26
N GLU A 67 4.45 14.52 13.49
CA GLU A 67 3.94 15.23 14.66
C GLU A 67 4.76 16.49 14.97
N ASP A 68 6.09 16.41 14.91
CA ASP A 68 7.00 17.54 15.08
C ASP A 68 6.73 18.64 14.03
N TYR A 69 6.58 18.26 12.76
CA TYR A 69 6.25 19.19 11.67
C TYR A 69 4.88 19.87 11.89
N PHE A 70 3.82 19.11 12.20
CA PHE A 70 2.47 19.66 12.35
C PHE A 70 2.26 20.44 13.65
N SER A 71 2.98 20.09 14.70
CA SER A 71 2.95 20.82 15.97
C SER A 71 3.76 22.12 15.93
N GLY A 72 4.55 22.32 14.88
CA GLY A 72 5.52 23.42 14.76
C GLY A 72 6.63 23.33 15.81
N ARG A 73 6.82 22.14 16.40
CA ARG A 73 7.84 21.85 17.40
C ARG A 73 8.87 20.95 16.73
N GLY A 74 9.90 21.54 16.16
CA GLY A 74 10.99 20.78 15.53
C GLY A 74 11.51 21.46 14.29
N ASP A 75 12.65 20.96 13.81
CA ASP A 75 13.33 21.48 12.61
C ASP A 75 12.88 20.79 11.32
N CYS A 76 11.96 19.82 11.41
CA CYS A 76 11.53 19.04 10.25
C CYS A 76 10.71 19.90 9.29
N THR A 77 11.10 19.92 8.02
CA THR A 77 10.45 20.72 6.97
C THR A 77 9.49 19.87 6.12
N ALA A 78 8.55 20.53 5.44
CA ALA A 78 7.63 19.86 4.51
C ALA A 78 8.37 19.05 3.42
N GLU A 79 9.54 19.54 2.98
CA GLU A 79 10.39 18.86 2.00
C GLU A 79 11.00 17.57 2.56
N GLU A 80 11.39 17.56 3.83
CA GLU A 80 11.99 16.37 4.47
C GLU A 80 10.96 15.28 4.69
N VAL A 81 9.76 15.65 5.15
CA VAL A 81 8.61 14.74 5.25
C VAL A 81 8.28 14.14 3.89
N ALA A 82 8.19 14.99 2.85
CA ALA A 82 7.90 14.54 1.49
C ALA A 82 9.01 13.64 0.93
N ARG A 83 10.28 13.91 1.24
CA ARG A 83 11.43 13.08 0.85
C ARG A 83 11.36 11.71 1.50
N GLY A 84 11.15 11.63 2.82
CA GLY A 84 11.06 10.35 3.55
C GLY A 84 9.94 9.45 3.02
N LYS A 85 8.75 10.01 2.78
CA LYS A 85 7.64 9.28 2.16
C LYS A 85 7.96 8.78 0.75
N ASN A 86 8.63 9.61 -0.06
CA ASN A 86 9.07 9.19 -1.39
C ASN A 86 10.11 8.08 -1.35
N GLU A 87 11.06 8.13 -0.41
CA GLU A 87 12.07 7.09 -0.23
C GLU A 87 11.44 5.77 0.20
N MET A 88 10.51 5.79 1.15
CA MET A 88 9.73 4.62 1.56
C MET A 88 8.93 4.06 0.37
N ALA A 89 8.20 4.91 -0.36
CA ALA A 89 7.41 4.48 -1.51
C ALA A 89 8.30 3.83 -2.59
N LYS A 90 9.46 4.43 -2.89
CA LYS A 90 10.42 3.84 -3.84
C LYS A 90 10.98 2.50 -3.37
N ALA A 91 11.23 2.36 -2.07
CA ALA A 91 11.78 1.15 -1.49
C ALA A 91 10.77 0.00 -1.46
N LEU A 92 9.52 0.28 -1.10
CA LEU A 92 8.50 -0.73 -0.80
C LEU A 92 7.44 -0.88 -1.88
N MET A 93 6.97 0.22 -2.49
CA MET A 93 5.90 0.19 -3.50
C MET A 93 6.46 -0.06 -4.90
N CYS A 94 7.31 -1.08 -5.03
CA CYS A 94 7.91 -1.47 -6.30
C CYS A 94 7.59 -2.92 -6.65
N ARG A 95 7.66 -3.24 -7.95
CA ARG A 95 7.41 -4.60 -8.46
C ARG A 95 8.24 -5.65 -7.71
N ALA A 96 9.53 -5.41 -7.52
CA ALA A 96 10.41 -6.39 -6.89
C ALA A 96 9.95 -6.78 -5.48
N LYS A 97 9.51 -5.81 -4.67
CA LYS A 97 9.00 -6.08 -3.32
C LYS A 97 7.64 -6.76 -3.32
N PHE A 98 6.78 -6.41 -4.26
CA PHE A 98 5.52 -7.11 -4.42
C PHE A 98 5.73 -8.58 -4.83
N GLU A 99 6.60 -8.86 -5.78
CA GLU A 99 6.87 -10.24 -6.26
C GLU A 99 7.48 -11.09 -5.15
N GLU A 100 8.43 -10.54 -4.39
CA GLU A 100 9.01 -11.19 -3.20
C GLU A 100 7.92 -11.59 -2.19
N PHE A 101 7.00 -10.66 -1.90
CA PHE A 101 5.86 -10.93 -1.03
C PHE A 101 4.91 -11.97 -1.63
N PHE A 102 4.59 -11.85 -2.92
CA PHE A 102 3.63 -12.71 -3.60
C PHE A 102 4.06 -14.19 -3.55
N GLU A 103 5.32 -14.47 -3.86
CA GLU A 103 5.85 -15.85 -3.81
C GLU A 103 5.81 -16.43 -2.40
N LYS A 104 6.19 -15.62 -1.40
CA LYS A 104 6.11 -16.02 0.00
C LYS A 104 4.66 -16.33 0.40
N PHE A 105 3.74 -15.40 0.11
CA PHE A 105 2.33 -15.51 0.47
C PHE A 105 1.65 -16.70 -0.23
N ARG A 106 1.96 -16.92 -1.52
CA ARG A 106 1.51 -18.11 -2.26
C ARG A 106 2.01 -19.40 -1.61
N GLY A 107 3.28 -19.45 -1.20
CA GLY A 107 3.86 -20.59 -0.50
C GLY A 107 3.14 -20.89 0.83
N GLU A 108 2.84 -19.85 1.61
CA GLU A 108 2.07 -19.96 2.86
C GLU A 108 0.65 -20.50 2.61
N LYS A 109 -0.05 -19.96 1.61
CA LYS A 109 -1.39 -20.43 1.22
C LYS A 109 -1.42 -21.91 0.82
N LEU A 110 -0.43 -22.34 0.04
CA LEU A 110 -0.30 -23.74 -0.36
C LEU A 110 0.04 -24.64 0.84
N ALA A 111 0.88 -24.18 1.76
CA ALA A 111 1.19 -24.91 2.99
C ALA A 111 -0.05 -25.09 3.89
N ASP A 112 -0.94 -24.10 3.90
CA ASP A 112 -2.23 -24.14 4.61
C ASP A 112 -3.30 -25.00 3.88
N GLY A 113 -2.97 -25.56 2.71
CA GLY A 113 -3.84 -26.44 1.94
C GLY A 113 -4.84 -25.72 1.03
N ASP A 114 -4.65 -24.42 0.78
CA ASP A 114 -5.49 -23.67 -0.16
C ASP A 114 -5.07 -23.96 -1.62
N GLY A 115 -5.63 -25.04 -2.17
CA GLY A 115 -5.39 -25.47 -3.55
C GLY A 115 -5.79 -24.44 -4.62
N THR A 116 -6.55 -23.39 -4.29
CA THR A 116 -6.88 -22.33 -5.25
C THR A 116 -5.66 -21.47 -5.64
N TRP A 117 -4.56 -21.59 -4.89
CA TRP A 117 -3.30 -20.88 -5.13
C TRP A 117 -2.29 -21.65 -5.99
N GLU A 118 -2.59 -22.89 -6.37
CA GLU A 118 -1.65 -23.75 -7.11
C GLU A 118 -1.27 -23.14 -8.47
N HIS A 119 -2.24 -22.51 -9.13
CA HIS A 119 -2.06 -21.83 -10.42
C HIS A 119 -2.16 -20.31 -10.30
N ALA A 120 -2.04 -19.76 -9.08
CA ALA A 120 -2.02 -18.30 -8.89
C ALA A 120 -0.77 -17.71 -9.56
N VAL A 121 -0.98 -16.64 -10.33
CA VAL A 121 0.06 -15.92 -11.06
C VAL A 121 0.11 -14.46 -10.61
N SER A 122 1.32 -13.90 -10.62
CA SER A 122 1.53 -12.49 -10.31
C SER A 122 0.84 -11.62 -11.37
N PRO A 123 0.29 -10.44 -11.00
CA PRO A 123 -0.28 -9.50 -11.97
C PRO A 123 0.76 -8.97 -12.97
N TYR A 124 2.06 -9.18 -12.72
CA TYR A 124 3.15 -8.79 -13.60
C TYR A 124 3.74 -9.94 -14.44
N GLU A 125 3.22 -11.16 -14.28
CA GLU A 125 3.53 -12.27 -15.20
C GLU A 125 2.75 -12.10 -16.51
N MET A 126 3.45 -12.41 -17.62
CA MET A 126 2.96 -12.22 -19.00
C MET A 126 2.04 -13.33 -19.47
#